data_AF-A0A494B9F4-F1
#
_entry.id   AF-A0A494B9F4-F1
#
_cell.length_a   1.000
_cell.length_b   1.000
_cell.length_c   1.000
_cell.angle_alpha   90.00
_cell.angle_beta   90.00
_cell.angle_gamma   90.00
#
_symmetry.space_group_name_H-M   'P 1'
#
loop_
_entity.id
_entity.type
_entity.pdbx_description
1 polymer ?
#
loop_
_entity_poly.entity_id
_entity_poly.type
_entity_poly.pdbx_seq_one_letter_code
_entity_poly.pdbx_strand_id
1 'polypeptide(L)'
;LDSVTSKEIRQALELRLGCPLQQYRDFIDNQMLLLMAQQDRASRIFPHLYLGSEWNAANLEELQKNRVSHILNMAREIDNFFPERFTYYNVRVWDEESAQLLPHWKETHRFIEDARSSGPLYAPTTASCASYGPTRAF
;
A
#
# COMPACT_ATOMS: atom_id res chain seq x y z
N LEU A 1 -3.11 -18.50 4.61
CA LEU A 1 -4.24 -17.59 4.92
C LEU A 1 -4.93 -17.12 3.63
N ASP A 2 -4.25 -17.22 2.50
CA ASP A 2 -4.65 -16.78 1.15
C ASP A 2 -5.92 -17.41 0.56
N SER A 3 -6.62 -18.28 1.29
CA SER A 3 -7.81 -18.99 0.81
C SER A 3 -9.04 -18.86 1.72
N VAL A 4 -8.97 -18.04 2.77
CA VAL A 4 -10.10 -17.93 3.71
C VAL A 4 -11.14 -16.95 3.18
N THR A 5 -12.35 -17.43 2.94
CA THR A 5 -13.49 -16.64 2.47
C THR A 5 -14.27 -16.02 3.62
N SER A 6 -14.97 -14.92 3.35
CA SER A 6 -15.85 -14.28 4.35
C SER A 6 -16.97 -15.21 4.84
N LYS A 7 -17.40 -16.16 3.99
CA LYS A 7 -18.33 -17.23 4.36
C LYS A 7 -17.75 -18.15 5.43
N GLU A 8 -16.50 -18.59 5.28
CA GLU A 8 -15.83 -19.46 6.25
C GLU A 8 -15.61 -18.74 7.58
N ILE A 9 -15.25 -17.46 7.53
CA ILE A 9 -15.12 -16.61 8.73
C ILE A 9 -16.47 -16.50 9.45
N ARG A 10 -17.54 -16.18 8.71
CA ARG A 10 -18.89 -16.09 9.30
C ARG A 10 -19.32 -17.40 9.93
N GLN A 11 -19.13 -18.53 9.25
CA GLN A 11 -19.48 -19.85 9.77
C GLN A 11 -18.68 -20.21 11.03
N ALA A 12 -17.39 -19.88 11.06
CA ALA A 12 -16.56 -20.07 12.24
C ALA A 12 -17.02 -19.19 13.42
N LEU A 13 -17.42 -17.95 13.15
CA LEU A 13 -17.97 -17.03 14.16
C LEU A 13 -19.32 -17.51 14.68
N GLU A 14 -20.22 -17.95 13.80
CA GLU A 14 -21.53 -18.54 14.16
C GLU A 14 -21.35 -19.75 15.07
N LEU A 15 -20.39 -20.63 14.77
CA LEU A 15 -20.05 -21.79 15.61
C LEU A 15 -19.52 -21.36 16.98
N ARG A 16 -18.67 -20.32 17.04
CA ARG A 16 -18.06 -19.83 18.29
C ARG A 16 -19.03 -19.07 19.19
N LEU A 17 -19.95 -18.32 18.58
CA LEU A 17 -20.92 -17.48 19.29
C LEU A 17 -22.24 -18.20 19.55
N GLY A 18 -22.49 -19.33 18.88
CA GLY A 18 -23.71 -20.12 19.03
C GLY A 18 -24.96 -19.43 18.49
N CYS A 19 -24.81 -18.47 17.58
CA CYS A 19 -25.92 -17.72 16.99
C CYS A 19 -25.75 -17.50 15.49
N PRO A 20 -26.84 -17.41 14.71
CA PRO A 20 -26.77 -17.06 13.29
C PRO A 20 -26.32 -15.61 13.10
N LEU A 21 -25.44 -15.37 12.13
CA LEU A 21 -24.92 -14.03 11.80
C LEU A 21 -25.36 -13.57 10.41
N GLN A 22 -26.42 -14.17 9.83
CA GLN A 22 -26.95 -13.80 8.52
C GLN A 22 -27.15 -12.29 8.34
N GLN A 23 -27.70 -11.61 9.35
CA GLN A 23 -27.97 -10.16 9.31
C GLN A 23 -26.70 -9.30 9.33
N TYR A 24 -25.56 -9.85 9.75
CA TYR A 24 -24.26 -9.17 9.79
C TYR A 24 -23.36 -9.53 8.61
N ARG A 25 -23.88 -10.27 7.63
CA ARG A 25 -23.10 -10.73 6.47
C ARG A 25 -22.35 -9.58 5.80
N ASP A 26 -23.03 -8.49 5.45
CA ASP A 26 -22.41 -7.39 4.72
C ASP A 26 -21.34 -6.68 5.57
N PHE A 27 -21.57 -6.57 6.88
CA PHE A 27 -20.57 -6.03 7.80
C PHE A 27 -19.32 -6.92 7.86
N ILE A 28 -19.50 -8.23 8.00
CA ILE A 28 -18.40 -9.20 8.05
C ILE A 28 -17.64 -9.23 6.72
N ASP A 29 -18.35 -9.20 5.59
CA ASP A 29 -17.75 -9.14 4.25
C ASP A 29 -16.90 -7.87 4.08
N ASN A 30 -17.41 -6.71 4.50
CA ASN A 30 -16.67 -5.44 4.45
C ASN A 30 -15.45 -5.43 5.39
N GLN A 31 -15.59 -5.92 6.63
CA GLN A 31 -14.47 -6.01 7.56
C GLN A 31 -13.40 -6.99 7.06
N MET A 32 -13.80 -8.10 6.44
CA MET A 32 -12.89 -9.03 5.77
C MET A 32 -12.10 -8.35 4.66
N LEU A 33 -12.78 -7.58 3.81
CA LEU A 33 -12.13 -6.85 2.71
C LEU A 33 -11.12 -5.82 3.24
N LEU A 34 -11.47 -5.08 4.28
CA LEU A 34 -10.56 -4.14 4.95
C LEU A 34 -9.35 -4.85 5.58
N LEU A 35 -9.56 -5.98 6.26
CA LEU A 35 -8.48 -6.76 6.86
C LEU A 35 -7.55 -7.36 5.80
N MET A 36 -8.10 -7.82 4.67
CA MET A 36 -7.30 -8.32 3.56
C MET A 36 -6.49 -7.20 2.90
N ALA A 37 -7.07 -6.01 2.73
CA ALA A 37 -6.35 -4.84 2.22
C ALA A 37 -5.19 -4.42 3.14
N GLN A 38 -5.37 -4.54 4.46
CA GLN A 38 -4.31 -4.27 5.45
C GLN A 38 -3.21 -5.34 5.50
N GLN A 39 -3.45 -6.53 4.94
CA GLN A 39 -2.45 -7.61 4.90
C GLN A 39 -1.47 -7.47 3.73
N ASP A 40 -1.74 -6.59 2.76
CA ASP A 40 -0.83 -6.38 1.64
C ASP A 40 0.39 -5.57 2.12
N ARG A 41 1.45 -6.31 2.47
CA ARG A 41 2.71 -5.69 2.89
C ARG A 41 3.39 -5.04 1.70
N ALA A 42 4.11 -3.96 1.97
CA ALA A 42 4.99 -3.36 0.98
C ALA A 42 5.92 -4.42 0.36
N SER A 43 5.88 -4.54 -0.96
CA SER A 43 6.73 -5.42 -1.74
C SER A 43 8.15 -4.88 -1.78
N ARG A 44 9.11 -5.66 -1.28
CA ARG A 44 10.53 -5.29 -1.36
C ARG A 44 11.09 -5.66 -2.73
N ILE A 45 11.23 -4.68 -3.62
CA ILE A 45 11.76 -4.87 -4.98
C ILE A 45 13.28 -5.00 -4.95
N PHE A 46 13.95 -4.14 -4.17
CA PHE A 46 15.39 -4.20 -3.91
C PHE A 46 15.66 -4.05 -2.41
N PRO A 47 16.86 -4.40 -1.91
CA PRO A 47 17.19 -4.22 -0.49
C PRO A 47 16.95 -2.81 0.04
N HIS A 48 17.01 -1.80 -0.83
CA HIS A 48 16.82 -0.38 -0.53
C HIS A 48 15.55 0.20 -1.15
N LEU A 49 14.64 -0.61 -1.71
CA LEU A 49 13.43 -0.13 -2.37
C LEU A 49 12.22 -0.99 -2.04
N TYR A 50 11.23 -0.35 -1.44
CA TYR A 50 9.90 -0.90 -1.21
C TYR A 50 8.88 -0.22 -2.11
N LEU A 51 7.95 -1.01 -2.63
CA LEU A 51 6.78 -0.58 -3.38
C LEU A 51 5.54 -1.00 -2.60
N GLY A 52 4.58 -0.10 -2.37
CA GLY A 52 3.36 -0.47 -1.64
C GLY A 52 2.26 0.55 -1.85
N SER A 53 1.10 0.34 -1.25
CA SER A 53 -0.07 1.19 -1.44
C SER A 53 -0.06 2.48 -0.60
N GLU A 54 -1.11 3.29 -0.72
CA GLU A 54 -1.41 4.40 0.18
C GLU A 54 -1.51 3.95 1.65
N TRP A 55 -2.05 2.75 1.91
CA TRP A 55 -2.21 2.21 3.26
C TRP A 55 -0.87 1.93 3.91
N ASN A 56 0.06 1.38 3.14
CA ASN A 56 1.43 1.17 3.60
C ASN A 56 2.14 2.51 3.83
N ALA A 57 1.88 3.54 2.99
CA ALA A 57 2.42 4.89 3.18
C ALA A 57 1.86 5.60 4.44
N ALA A 58 0.63 5.26 4.84
CA ALA A 58 -0.02 5.77 6.05
C ALA A 58 0.39 5.01 7.33
N ASN A 59 1.17 3.92 7.22
CA ASN A 59 1.58 3.09 8.35
C ASN A 59 2.95 3.51 8.91
N LEU A 60 2.96 4.49 9.83
CA LEU A 60 4.20 5.01 10.42
C LEU A 60 5.06 3.92 11.08
N GLU A 61 4.44 2.99 11.80
CA GLU A 61 5.14 1.93 12.53
C GLU A 61 5.90 1.01 11.56
N GLU A 62 5.24 0.61 10.45
CA GLU A 62 5.87 -0.22 9.44
C GLU A 62 7.00 0.50 8.69
N LEU A 63 6.81 1.78 8.35
CA LEU A 63 7.85 2.61 7.73
C LEU A 63 9.08 2.73 8.64
N GLN A 64 8.88 2.98 9.94
CA GLN A 64 9.97 3.06 10.92
C GLN A 64 10.65 1.71 11.13
N LYS A 65 9.89 0.62 11.24
CA LYS A 65 10.41 -0.74 11.39
C LYS A 65 11.28 -1.15 10.20
N ASN A 66 10.87 -0.78 8.99
CA ASN A 66 11.63 -1.01 7.76
C ASN A 66 12.78 0.00 7.57
N ARG A 67 12.95 0.96 8.50
CA ARG A 67 13.95 2.03 8.45
C ARG A 67 13.88 2.85 7.17
N VAL A 68 12.65 3.06 6.68
CA VAL A 68 12.40 3.94 5.54
C VAL A 68 12.85 5.34 5.92
N SER A 69 13.61 5.97 5.02
CA SER A 69 14.11 7.34 5.21
C SER A 69 13.55 8.31 4.18
N HIS A 70 13.20 7.79 3.00
CA HIS A 70 12.74 8.55 1.86
C HIS A 70 11.41 7.98 1.38
N ILE A 71 10.53 8.85 0.87
CA ILE A 71 9.27 8.47 0.25
C ILE A 71 9.13 9.16 -1.11
N LEU A 72 9.03 8.36 -2.18
CA LEU A 72 8.79 8.85 -3.55
C LEU A 72 7.29 8.77 -3.86
N ASN A 73 6.54 9.85 -3.65
CA ASN A 73 5.10 9.90 -3.92
C ASN A 73 4.83 10.25 -5.38
N MET A 74 4.42 9.28 -6.18
CA MET A 74 4.08 9.49 -7.60
C MET A 74 2.57 9.60 -7.87
N ALA A 75 1.75 9.69 -6.82
CA ALA A 75 0.30 9.75 -6.94
C ALA A 75 -0.21 11.15 -6.63
N ARG A 76 -1.07 11.68 -7.50
CA ARG A 76 -1.66 13.00 -7.28
C ARG A 76 -2.68 13.00 -6.14
N GLU A 77 -3.41 11.92 -6.00
CA GLU A 77 -4.50 11.72 -5.05
C GLU A 77 -4.04 11.38 -3.63
N ILE A 78 -2.79 10.95 -3.44
CA ILE A 78 -2.27 10.52 -2.14
C ILE A 78 -1.51 11.67 -1.49
N ASP A 79 -1.96 12.17 -0.35
CA ASP A 79 -1.21 13.16 0.43
C ASP A 79 0.02 12.56 1.14
N ASN A 80 0.97 13.41 1.50
CA ASN A 80 2.10 12.98 2.32
C ASN A 80 1.63 12.84 3.77
N PHE A 81 1.52 11.61 4.27
CA PHE A 81 1.02 11.34 5.62
C PHE A 81 1.95 11.85 6.74
N PHE A 82 3.27 11.82 6.53
CA PHE A 82 4.26 12.15 7.57
C PHE A 82 5.38 13.06 7.04
N PRO A 83 5.08 14.25 6.51
CA PRO A 83 6.04 15.11 5.80
C PRO A 83 7.22 15.55 6.68
N GLU A 84 7.01 15.65 8.00
CA GLU A 84 8.05 16.04 8.97
C GLU A 84 8.99 14.90 9.37
N ARG A 85 8.71 13.65 8.97
CA ARG A 85 9.45 12.45 9.42
C ARG A 85 10.29 11.80 8.33
N PHE A 86 9.95 12.02 7.07
CA PHE A 86 10.63 11.40 5.93
C PHE A 86 10.97 12.46 4.90
N THR A 87 12.00 12.19 4.10
CA THR A 87 12.31 13.02 2.95
C THR A 87 11.38 12.65 1.80
N TYR A 88 10.57 13.58 1.31
CA TYR A 88 9.64 13.32 0.22
C TYR A 88 10.15 13.86 -1.12
N TYR A 89 9.96 13.08 -2.18
CA TYR A 89 9.95 13.58 -3.56
C TYR A 89 8.58 13.32 -4.16
N ASN A 90 7.97 14.34 -4.77
CA ASN A 90 6.60 14.26 -5.27
C ASN A 90 6.57 14.40 -6.79
N VAL A 91 5.98 13.43 -7.47
CA VAL A 91 5.59 13.49 -8.87
C VAL A 91 4.07 13.38 -8.92
N ARG A 92 3.36 14.51 -9.00
CA ARG A 92 1.90 14.53 -8.85
C ARG A 92 1.19 14.27 -10.17
N VAL A 93 1.13 13.00 -10.57
CA VAL A 93 0.45 12.54 -11.79
C VAL A 93 -0.81 11.75 -11.44
N TRP A 94 -1.82 11.82 -12.31
CA TRP A 94 -2.99 10.95 -12.23
C TRP A 94 -2.63 9.58 -12.77
N ASP A 95 -3.30 8.55 -12.25
CA ASP A 95 -3.18 7.18 -12.75
C ASP A 95 -4.00 6.99 -14.04
N GLU A 96 -3.47 7.52 -15.14
CA GLU A 96 -4.10 7.47 -16.46
C GLU A 96 -3.05 7.11 -17.51
N GLU A 97 -3.47 6.41 -18.57
CA GLU A 97 -2.57 6.03 -19.68
C GLU A 97 -1.89 7.23 -20.36
N SER A 98 -2.51 8.41 -20.26
CA SER A 98 -1.98 9.66 -20.83
C SER A 98 -0.89 10.33 -19.98
N ALA A 99 -0.65 9.84 -18.75
CA ALA A 99 0.29 10.44 -17.81
C ALA A 99 1.74 10.37 -18.32
N GLN A 100 2.43 11.52 -18.34
CA GLN A 100 3.81 11.60 -18.81
C GLN A 100 4.80 11.36 -17.66
N LEU A 101 5.34 10.14 -17.58
CA LEU A 101 6.34 9.77 -16.57
C LEU A 101 7.78 10.04 -17.00
N LEU A 102 8.06 9.92 -18.30
CA LEU A 102 9.41 10.07 -18.87
C LEU A 102 10.11 11.38 -18.48
N PRO A 103 9.43 12.55 -18.45
CA PRO A 103 10.07 13.80 -18.04
C PRO A 103 10.62 13.79 -16.61
N HIS A 104 10.09 12.93 -15.74
CA HIS A 104 10.47 12.85 -14.33
C HIS A 104 11.51 11.77 -14.04
N TRP A 105 11.82 10.92 -15.03
CA TRP A 105 12.66 9.74 -14.88
C TRP A 105 14.03 10.04 -14.25
N LYS A 106 14.68 11.11 -14.71
CA LYS A 106 16.04 11.44 -14.27
C LYS A 106 16.08 11.85 -12.81
N GLU A 107 15.09 12.62 -12.36
CA GLU A 107 14.98 13.11 -10.99
C GLU A 107 14.53 12.01 -10.04
N THR A 108 13.56 11.18 -10.43
CA THR A 108 13.13 10.04 -9.60
C THR A 108 14.24 9.01 -9.44
N HIS A 109 14.98 8.70 -10.51
CA HIS A 109 16.14 7.82 -10.43
C HIS A 109 17.22 8.37 -9.49
N ARG A 110 17.52 9.67 -9.57
CA ARG A 110 18.49 10.31 -8.67
C ARG A 110 18.06 10.21 -7.22
N PHE A 111 16.78 10.47 -6.94
CA PHE A 111 16.21 10.36 -5.59
C PHE A 111 16.31 8.93 -5.03
N ILE A 112 16.06 7.91 -5.87
CA ILE A 112 16.24 6.50 -5.52
C ILE A 112 17.70 6.20 -5.17
N GLU A 113 18.65 6.68 -5.97
CA GLU A 113 20.08 6.46 -5.74
C GLU A 113 20.61 7.20 -4.50
N ASP A 114 20.14 8.43 -4.25
CA ASP A 114 20.50 9.21 -3.06
C ASP A 114 20.01 8.52 -1.77
N ALA A 115 18.80 7.95 -1.81
CA ALA A 115 18.26 7.16 -0.72
C ALA A 115 19.13 5.93 -0.44
N ARG A 116 19.66 5.26 -1.47
CA ARG A 116 20.50 4.06 -1.30
C ARG A 116 21.69 4.24 -0.35
N SER A 117 22.22 5.46 -0.24
CA SER A 117 23.35 5.78 0.64
C SER A 117 22.93 6.14 2.08
N SER A 118 21.64 6.43 2.30
CA SER A 118 21.09 6.97 3.55
C SER A 118 20.09 6.03 4.25
N GLY A 119 19.55 5.04 3.53
CA GLY A 119 18.59 4.05 4.02
C GLY A 119 17.56 3.65 2.94
N PRO A 120 16.77 2.59 3.13
CA PRO A 120 15.78 2.18 2.14
C PRO A 120 14.75 3.28 1.81
N LEU A 121 14.41 3.38 0.53
CA LEU A 121 13.34 4.20 -0.05
C LEU A 121 12.02 3.42 -0.07
N TYR A 122 10.92 4.12 0.14
CA TYR A 122 9.58 3.62 -0.06
C TYR A 122 8.89 4.41 -1.18
N ALA A 123 8.23 3.73 -2.12
CA ALA A 123 7.44 4.37 -3.18
C ALA A 123 5.97 3.89 -3.05
N PRO A 124 5.02 4.79 -2.71
CA PRO A 124 3.61 4.47 -2.78
C PRO A 124 3.19 4.32 -4.25
N THR A 125 2.45 3.27 -4.57
CA THR A 125 1.68 3.11 -5.80
C THR A 125 0.36 3.88 -5.67
N THR A 126 -0.19 4.28 -6.81
CA THR A 126 -1.47 4.98 -6.93
C THR A 126 -2.61 4.15 -6.34
N ALA A 127 -3.68 4.82 -5.92
CA ALA A 127 -4.81 4.22 -5.19
C ALA A 127 -5.54 3.12 -6.00
N SER A 128 -5.39 3.11 -7.33
CA SER A 128 -5.96 2.11 -8.23
C SER A 128 -5.47 0.69 -7.93
N CYS A 129 -4.21 0.52 -7.52
CA CYS A 129 -3.66 -0.80 -7.19
C CYS A 129 -4.20 -1.39 -5.87
N ALA A 130 -4.74 -0.57 -4.97
CA ALA A 130 -5.38 -1.08 -3.75
C ALA A 130 -6.79 -1.67 -4.02
N SER A 131 -7.40 -1.31 -5.16
CA SER A 131 -8.74 -1.79 -5.53
C SER A 131 -8.72 -3.05 -6.40
N TYR A 132 -7.60 -3.33 -7.05
CA TYR A 132 -7.42 -4.49 -7.93
C TYR A 132 -6.05 -5.08 -7.61
N GLY A 133 -6.04 -6.28 -7.02
CA GLY A 133 -4.82 -6.97 -6.56
C GLY A 133 -3.72 -7.16 -7.63
N PRO A 134 -2.67 -7.95 -7.34
CA PRO A 134 -1.33 -7.87 -7.96
C PRO A 134 -1.21 -8.18 -9.47
N THR A 135 -2.30 -8.20 -10.22
CA THR A 135 -2.37 -8.69 -11.60
C THR A 135 -1.91 -7.68 -12.66
N ARG A 136 -1.50 -6.45 -12.32
CA ARG A 136 -1.12 -5.44 -13.34
C ARG A 136 0.09 -4.57 -12.98
N ALA A 137 1.13 -5.18 -12.42
CA ALA A 137 2.44 -4.52 -12.30
C ALA A 137 3.39 -5.03 -13.39
N PHE A 138 3.07 -4.82 -14.68
CA PHE A 138 4.01 -4.84 -15.82
C PHE A 138 3.46 -3.99 -16.96
#